data_AF-A0A2V6UZ38-F1
#
_entry.id   AF-A0A2V6UZ38-F1
#
_cell.length_a   1.000
_cell.length_b   1.000
_cell.length_c   1.000
_cell.angle_alpha   90.00
_cell.angle_beta   90.00
_cell.angle_gamma   90.00
#
_symmetry.space_group_name_H-M   'P 1'
#
loop_
_entity.id
_entity.type
_entity.pdbx_description
1 polymer ?
#
loop_
_entity_poly.entity_id
_entity_poly.type
_entity_poly.pdbx_seq_one_letter_code
_entity_poly.pdbx_strand_id
1 'polypeptide(L)'
;MNNRTQVCWAAILSAIALTGRTSQAADDPAVLKDLTAVIALQGQPCGQVVSATKQGENDYVASCQDGSRYRIFVNAQGRVVVQKQ
;
A
#
# COMPACT_ATOMS: atom_id res chain seq x y z
N MET A 1 -24.15 -42.48 46.14
CA MET A 1 -25.11 -41.42 46.52
C MET A 1 -24.91 -40.24 45.57
N ASN A 2 -26.02 -39.77 45.00
CA ASN A 2 -26.14 -38.76 43.95
C ASN A 2 -25.66 -37.36 44.37
N ASN A 3 -25.22 -36.57 43.39
CA ASN A 3 -25.81 -35.26 43.04
C ASN A 3 -25.20 -34.79 41.69
N ARG A 4 -25.90 -34.98 40.55
CA ARG A 4 -26.97 -34.13 39.97
C ARG A 4 -26.48 -32.78 39.43
N THR A 5 -26.40 -32.74 38.09
CA THR A 5 -26.89 -31.70 37.16
C THR A 5 -26.13 -30.38 36.97
N GLN A 6 -25.74 -30.18 35.70
CA GLN A 6 -25.87 -28.96 34.88
C GLN A 6 -25.15 -27.69 35.31
N VAL A 7 -24.14 -27.26 34.52
CA VAL A 7 -24.24 -26.01 33.74
C VAL A 7 -23.51 -26.23 32.41
N CYS A 8 -24.28 -26.26 31.33
CA CYS A 8 -23.80 -26.11 29.97
C CYS A 8 -23.31 -24.68 29.76
N TRP A 9 -22.30 -24.53 28.90
CA TRP A 9 -22.13 -23.49 27.87
C TRP A 9 -20.78 -22.79 27.87
N ALA A 10 -20.11 -23.00 26.73
CA ALA A 10 -19.37 -21.99 25.99
C ALA A 10 -18.30 -21.22 26.77
N ALA A 11 -17.13 -21.84 26.93
CA ALA A 11 -15.89 -21.07 27.04
C ALA A 11 -15.62 -20.43 25.66
N ILE A 12 -16.13 -19.20 25.52
CA ILE A 12 -15.99 -18.31 24.37
C ILE A 12 -14.49 -18.10 24.09
N LEU A 13 -14.01 -18.67 22.98
CA LEU A 13 -12.72 -18.33 22.40
C LEU A 13 -12.83 -16.93 21.79
N SER A 14 -12.48 -15.91 22.57
CA SER A 14 -12.33 -14.53 22.10
C SER A 14 -11.10 -14.42 21.20
N ALA A 15 -11.25 -14.77 19.92
CA ALA A 15 -10.26 -14.46 18.89
C ALA A 15 -10.24 -12.95 18.67
N ILE A 16 -9.24 -12.26 19.24
CA ILE A 16 -8.95 -10.87 18.94
C ILE A 16 -8.45 -10.82 17.50
N ALA A 17 -9.36 -10.57 16.56
CA ALA A 17 -9.02 -10.23 15.19
C ALA A 17 -8.35 -8.85 15.20
N LEU A 18 -7.02 -8.84 15.22
CA LEU A 18 -6.22 -7.65 14.99
C LEU A 18 -6.41 -7.26 13.52
N THR A 19 -7.47 -6.51 13.23
CA THR A 19 -7.67 -5.90 11.92
C THR A 19 -6.60 -4.83 11.76
N GLY A 20 -5.50 -5.21 11.12
CA GLY A 20 -4.51 -4.28 10.59
C GLY A 20 -5.21 -3.40 9.55
N ARG A 21 -5.80 -2.29 10.00
CA ARG A 21 -6.23 -1.22 9.13
C ARG A 21 -4.96 -0.67 8.48
N THR A 22 -4.71 -1.07 7.24
CA THR A 22 -3.75 -0.38 6.39
C THR A 22 -4.28 1.04 6.25
N SER A 23 -3.66 1.97 6.97
CA SER A 23 -3.95 3.38 6.83
C SER A 23 -3.55 3.76 5.42
N GLN A 24 -4.54 3.80 4.52
CA GLN A 24 -4.41 4.46 3.23
C GLN A 24 -4.35 5.95 3.55
N ALA A 25 -3.16 6.41 3.95
CA ALA A 25 -2.87 7.83 4.00
C ALA A 25 -3.15 8.35 2.59
N ALA A 26 -3.97 9.40 2.48
CA ALA A 26 -4.11 10.13 1.23
C ALA A 26 -2.70 10.45 0.73
N ASP A 27 -2.44 10.22 -0.57
CA ASP A 27 -1.13 10.50 -1.13
C ASP A 27 -0.80 11.97 -0.86
N ASP A 28 0.26 12.20 -0.09
CA ASP A 28 0.69 13.55 0.22
C ASP A 28 1.01 14.27 -1.11
N PRO A 29 0.47 15.49 -1.35
CA PRO A 29 0.74 16.22 -2.59
C PRO A 29 2.24 16.42 -2.83
N ALA A 30 3.08 16.44 -1.80
CA ALA A 30 4.54 16.45 -1.96
C ALA A 30 5.04 15.14 -2.62
N VAL A 31 4.55 13.98 -2.18
CA VAL A 31 4.92 12.67 -2.74
C VAL A 31 4.52 12.57 -4.21
N LEU A 32 3.32 13.05 -4.57
CA LEU A 32 2.88 13.04 -5.97
C LEU A 32 3.79 13.90 -6.87
N LYS A 33 4.23 15.06 -6.38
CA LYS A 33 5.15 15.95 -7.11
C LYS A 33 6.55 15.34 -7.24
N ASP A 34 7.06 14.73 -6.19
CA ASP A 34 8.35 14.05 -6.21
C ASP A 34 8.34 12.86 -7.17
N LEU A 35 7.29 12.04 -7.14
CA LEU A 35 7.12 10.92 -8.08
C LEU A 35 6.99 11.42 -9.52
N THR A 36 6.27 12.52 -9.76
CA THR A 36 6.20 13.16 -11.08
C THR A 36 7.60 13.56 -11.57
N ALA A 37 8.41 14.18 -10.71
CA ALA A 37 9.77 14.57 -11.05
C ALA A 37 10.66 13.36 -11.34
N VAL A 38 10.59 12.29 -10.54
CA VAL A 38 11.33 11.04 -10.77
C VAL A 38 10.98 10.39 -12.10
N ILE A 39 9.69 10.31 -12.43
CA ILE A 39 9.21 9.75 -13.70
C ILE A 39 9.71 10.59 -14.89
N ALA A 40 9.67 11.93 -14.76
CA ALA A 40 10.17 12.85 -15.78
C ALA A 40 11.70 12.78 -15.95
N LEU A 41 12.46 12.64 -14.85
CA LEU A 41 13.92 12.47 -14.89
C LEU A 41 14.33 11.18 -15.61
N GLN A 42 13.48 10.15 -15.57
CA GLN A 42 13.65 8.91 -16.33
C GLN A 42 13.11 8.98 -17.77
N GLY A 43 12.71 10.18 -18.23
CA GLY A 43 12.25 10.43 -19.59
C GLY A 43 10.89 9.82 -19.92
N GLN A 44 10.09 9.44 -18.92
CA GLN A 44 8.78 8.84 -19.17
C GLN A 44 7.70 9.91 -19.36
N PRO A 45 6.79 9.75 -20.34
CA PRO A 45 5.67 10.66 -20.53
C PRO A 45 4.57 10.35 -19.49
N CYS A 46 4.42 11.24 -18.51
CA CYS A 46 3.37 11.15 -17.47
C CYS A 46 2.61 12.47 -17.31
N GLY A 47 3.29 13.61 -17.56
CA GLY A 47 2.75 14.94 -17.28
C GLY A 47 2.66 15.18 -15.78
N GLN A 48 1.61 14.68 -15.14
CA GLN A 48 1.36 14.79 -13.71
C GLN A 48 0.84 13.47 -13.13
N VAL A 49 1.40 13.05 -12.00
CA VAL A 49 0.87 11.94 -11.22
C VAL A 49 -0.39 12.41 -10.47
N VAL A 50 -1.51 11.73 -10.72
CA VAL A 50 -2.82 12.04 -10.11
C VAL A 50 -3.11 11.15 -8.90
N SER A 51 -2.47 9.99 -8.82
CA SER A 51 -2.53 9.12 -7.65
C SER A 51 -1.25 8.29 -7.53
N ALA A 52 -0.88 7.94 -6.31
CA ALA A 52 0.17 6.99 -6.06
C ALA A 52 -0.35 5.90 -5.11
N THR A 53 0.35 4.79 -5.06
CA THR A 53 0.01 3.73 -4.11
C THR A 53 1.31 3.13 -3.66
N LYS A 54 1.64 3.33 -2.38
CA LYS A 54 2.82 2.73 -1.77
C LYS A 54 2.59 1.23 -1.63
N GLN A 55 3.39 0.43 -2.34
CA GLN A 55 3.36 -1.04 -2.26
C GLN A 55 4.35 -1.56 -1.22
N GLY A 56 5.38 -0.77 -0.88
CA GLY A 56 6.40 -1.14 0.07
C GLY A 56 7.32 0.02 0.41
N GLU A 57 8.43 -0.27 1.09
CA GLU A 57 9.47 0.72 1.30
C GLU A 57 10.15 1.08 -0.02
N ASN A 58 10.13 2.35 -0.40
CA ASN A 58 10.65 2.85 -1.67
C ASN A 58 10.05 2.17 -2.92
N ASP A 59 8.82 1.61 -2.83
CA ASP A 59 8.07 1.03 -3.95
C ASP A 59 6.68 1.67 -4.05
N TYR A 60 6.42 2.33 -5.17
CA TYR A 60 5.22 3.11 -5.44
C TYR A 60 4.68 2.76 -6.82
N VAL A 61 3.35 2.67 -6.92
CA VAL A 61 2.64 2.59 -8.19
C VAL A 61 1.92 3.91 -8.42
N ALA A 62 2.42 4.71 -9.35
CA ALA A 62 1.88 6.00 -9.73
C ALA A 62 0.95 5.86 -10.94
N SER A 63 -0.19 6.54 -10.91
CA SER A 63 -1.08 6.72 -12.04
C SER A 63 -0.99 8.15 -12.52
N CYS A 64 -0.80 8.32 -13.82
CA CYS A 64 -0.62 9.60 -14.47
C CYS A 64 -1.93 10.10 -15.08
N GLN A 65 -2.03 11.41 -15.29
CA GLN A 65 -3.21 12.04 -15.88
C GLN A 65 -3.49 11.54 -17.31
N ASP A 66 -2.45 11.12 -18.03
CA ASP A 66 -2.56 10.52 -19.37
C ASP A 66 -3.13 9.09 -19.37
N GLY A 67 -3.38 8.51 -18.19
CA GLY A 67 -3.84 7.14 -18.00
C GLY A 67 -2.69 6.10 -17.96
N SER A 68 -1.44 6.52 -18.16
CA SER A 68 -0.28 5.64 -17.98
C SER A 68 -0.07 5.32 -16.50
N ARG A 69 0.42 4.11 -16.23
CA ARG A 69 0.73 3.67 -14.87
C ARG A 69 2.18 3.22 -14.79
N TYR A 70 2.87 3.70 -13.77
CA TYR A 70 4.29 3.42 -13.57
C TYR A 70 4.53 2.85 -12.18
N ARG A 71 5.39 1.84 -12.10
CA ARG A 71 5.96 1.35 -10.85
C ARG A 71 7.34 1.97 -10.65
N ILE A 72 7.52 2.65 -9.53
CA ILE A 72 8.73 3.33 -9.12
C ILE A 72 9.27 2.56 -7.93
N PHE A 73 10.42 1.91 -8.08
CA PHE A 73 11.01 1.12 -7.01
C PHE A 73 12.54 1.26 -6.98
N VAL A 74 13.14 1.06 -5.81
CA VAL A 74 14.59 0.96 -5.69
C VAL A 74 15.02 -0.49 -5.92
N ASN A 75 15.92 -0.71 -6.88
CA ASN A 75 16.43 -2.04 -7.18
C ASN A 75 17.52 -2.49 -6.20
N ALA A 76 18.01 -3.72 -6.33
CA ALA A 76 19.04 -4.29 -5.46
C ALA A 76 20.40 -3.54 -5.53
N GLN A 77 20.61 -2.66 -6.50
CA GLN A 77 21.81 -1.83 -6.64
C GLN A 77 21.63 -0.43 -6.00
N GLY A 78 20.50 -0.18 -5.34
CA GLY A 78 20.18 1.11 -4.75
C GLY A 78 19.76 2.18 -5.77
N ARG A 79 19.41 1.79 -7.00
CA ARG A 79 18.97 2.73 -8.04
C ARG A 79 17.46 2.78 -8.13
N VAL A 80 16.93 3.98 -8.31
CA VAL A 80 15.51 4.20 -8.62
C VAL A 80 15.23 3.75 -10.04
N VAL A 81 14.25 2.87 -10.20
CA VAL A 81 13.79 2.32 -11.47
C VAL A 81 12.34 2.72 -11.66
N VAL A 82 12.01 3.20 -12.85
CA VAL A 82 10.64 3.50 -13.27
C VAL A 82 10.27 2.51 -14.37
N GLN A 83 9.27 1.68 -14.11
CA GLN A 83 8.79 0.66 -15.04
C GLN A 83 7.33 0.92 -15.38
N LYS A 84 7.00 1.04 -16.66
CA LYS A 84 5.61 1.12 -17.12
C LYS A 84 4.89 -0.21 -16.87
N GLN A 85 3.67 -0.14 -16.35
CA GLN A 85 2.76 -1.29 -16.19
C GLN A 85 1.89 -1.50 -17.43
#